data_AF-A0A966E7U0-F1
#
_entry.id   AF-A0A966E7U0-F1
#
_cell.length_a   1.000
_cell.length_b   1.000
_cell.length_c   1.000
_cell.angle_alpha   90.00
_cell.angle_beta   90.00
_cell.angle_gamma   90.00
#
_symmetry.space_group_name_H-M   'P 1'
#
loop_
_entity.id
_entity.type
_entity.pdbx_description
1 polymer ?
#
loop_
_entity_poly.entity_id
_entity_poly.type
_entity_poly.pdbx_seq_one_letter_code
_entity_poly.pdbx_strand_id
1 'polypeptide(L)'
;MIEPGEDEVAELARAAQNPIASMISVPFQNNTNLDFGPLEKTQNVLNIQPVYPIDLSENWNLVTRAIFPVVTQPGFVPGQSSTTGLGDTAITAFFSPKAPAGKWIWGAGPVALVPTATSDRLGFDEWGVGGSFVALTMRGPWVIGSLFSNVWDVSADSGDEINLFTWQYFVNYNFPSGWYLTSSPIITANWEASSDNRWTIPFGGGFGKIFNIGRQPVNVSLQYYHNVEKPNFGADSQWRFVFTLLYPK
;
A
#
# COMPACT_ATOMS: atom_id res chain seq x y z
N MET A 1 1.83 -23.11 26.44
CA MET A 1 1.83 -24.14 25.37
C MET A 1 0.76 -23.65 24.40
N ILE A 2 1.16 -23.22 23.20
CA ILE A 2 0.27 -22.67 22.18
C ILE A 2 -0.32 -23.86 21.42
N GLU A 3 -1.62 -23.86 21.13
CA GLU A 3 -2.25 -24.98 20.40
C GLU A 3 -1.74 -25.04 18.96
N PRO A 4 -1.64 -26.24 18.33
CA PRO A 4 -1.08 -26.39 16.97
C PRO A 4 -1.73 -25.48 15.91
N GLY A 5 -3.03 -25.20 16.02
CA GLY A 5 -3.74 -24.30 15.11
C GLY A 5 -3.54 -22.81 15.39
N GLU A 6 -3.11 -22.43 16.60
CA GLU A 6 -2.79 -21.04 16.92
C GLU A 6 -1.47 -20.60 16.29
N ASP A 7 -0.52 -21.52 16.15
CA ASP A 7 0.79 -21.25 15.53
C ASP A 7 0.66 -21.03 14.02
N GLU A 8 -0.14 -21.83 13.33
CA GLU A 8 -0.43 -21.65 11.89
C GLU A 8 -1.13 -20.31 11.60
N VAL A 9 -2.12 -19.93 12.41
CA VAL A 9 -2.80 -18.64 12.26
C VAL A 9 -1.85 -17.47 12.52
N ALA A 10 -0.95 -17.61 13.51
CA ALA A 10 0.06 -16.59 13.79
C ALA A 10 1.09 -16.46 12.66
N GLU A 11 1.56 -17.57 12.08
CA GLU A 11 2.45 -17.54 10.91
C GLU A 11 1.78 -16.90 9.70
N LEU A 12 0.54 -17.27 9.42
CA LEU A 12 -0.23 -16.67 8.33
C LEU A 12 -0.45 -15.17 8.55
N ALA A 13 -0.69 -14.74 9.79
CA ALA A 13 -0.78 -13.32 10.16
C ALA A 13 0.49 -12.56 9.78
N ARG A 14 1.65 -13.10 10.14
CA ARG A 14 2.92 -12.47 9.82
C ARG A 14 3.20 -12.50 8.31
N ALA A 15 2.86 -13.58 7.62
CA ALA A 15 3.01 -13.69 6.16
C ALA A 15 2.13 -12.68 5.41
N ALA A 16 0.88 -12.49 5.82
CA ALA A 16 -0.03 -11.50 5.24
C ALA A 16 0.43 -10.04 5.46
N GLN A 17 1.25 -9.79 6.48
CA GLN A 17 1.84 -8.49 6.79
C GLN A 17 3.19 -8.26 6.09
N ASN A 18 3.76 -9.28 5.42
CA ASN A 18 5.01 -9.17 4.69
C ASN A 18 4.72 -8.83 3.20
N PRO A 19 5.11 -7.64 2.70
CA PRO A 19 4.82 -7.20 1.33
C PRO A 19 5.45 -8.06 0.22
N ILE A 20 6.45 -8.87 0.57
CA ILE A 20 7.19 -9.76 -0.35
C ILE A 20 7.12 -11.23 0.10
N ALA A 21 6.05 -11.59 0.81
CA ALA A 21 5.79 -12.99 1.15
C ALA A 21 5.66 -13.85 -0.11
N SER A 22 6.14 -15.09 -0.03
CA SER A 22 5.95 -16.10 -1.08
C SER A 22 4.54 -16.70 -1.02
N MET A 23 3.52 -15.86 -1.08
CA MET A 23 2.11 -16.21 -1.06
C MET A 23 1.32 -15.33 -2.04
N ILE A 24 0.38 -15.93 -2.78
CA ILE A 24 -0.55 -15.14 -3.60
C ILE A 24 -1.54 -14.44 -2.66
N SER A 25 -1.78 -13.15 -2.88
CA SER A 25 -2.81 -12.42 -2.13
C SER A 25 -3.49 -11.35 -2.96
N VAL A 26 -4.72 -11.01 -2.58
CA VAL A 26 -5.49 -9.94 -3.21
C VAL A 26 -6.09 -9.04 -2.12
N PRO A 27 -5.36 -7.99 -1.71
CA PRO A 27 -5.84 -6.95 -0.82
C PRO A 27 -6.77 -5.98 -1.55
N PHE A 28 -7.90 -5.70 -0.93
CA PHE A 28 -8.82 -4.61 -1.23
C PHE A 28 -8.68 -3.59 -0.10
N GLN A 29 -8.01 -2.48 -0.37
CA GLN A 29 -7.76 -1.42 0.59
C GLN A 29 -8.60 -0.20 0.23
N ASN A 30 -9.67 0.06 0.98
CA ASN A 30 -10.44 1.28 0.85
C ASN A 30 -9.91 2.35 1.79
N ASN A 31 -9.50 3.48 1.21
CA ASN A 31 -9.09 4.67 1.94
C ASN A 31 -10.19 5.73 1.83
N THR A 32 -10.80 6.07 2.96
CA THR A 32 -11.77 7.17 3.07
C THR A 32 -11.05 8.38 3.65
N ASN A 33 -10.74 9.32 2.76
CA ASN A 33 -10.03 10.56 3.05
C ASN A 33 -11.06 11.62 3.44
N LEU A 34 -10.93 12.16 4.65
CA LEU A 34 -11.81 13.18 5.20
C LEU A 34 -11.23 14.57 4.97
N ASP A 35 -12.11 15.56 4.83
CA ASP A 35 -11.74 16.96 4.68
C ASP A 35 -10.78 17.19 3.49
N PHE A 36 -11.05 16.49 2.38
CA PHE A 36 -10.25 16.54 1.17
C PHE A 36 -10.70 17.68 0.25
N GLY A 37 -9.72 18.40 -0.31
CA GLY A 37 -9.96 19.48 -1.25
C GLY A 37 -10.46 20.77 -0.59
N PRO A 38 -10.60 21.85 -1.37
CA PRO A 38 -11.00 23.17 -0.88
C PRO A 38 -12.45 23.24 -0.34
N LEU A 39 -13.26 22.21 -0.58
CA LEU A 39 -14.63 22.10 -0.07
C LEU A 39 -14.76 21.11 1.09
N GLU A 40 -13.63 20.61 1.62
CA GLU A 40 -13.57 19.70 2.78
C GLU A 40 -14.50 18.50 2.63
N LYS A 41 -14.49 17.88 1.45
CA LYS A 41 -15.38 16.74 1.13
C LYS A 41 -14.68 15.42 1.39
N THR A 42 -15.47 14.34 1.47
CA THR A 42 -14.92 12.99 1.53
C THR A 42 -14.50 12.50 0.15
N GLN A 43 -13.25 12.04 0.02
CA GLN A 43 -12.74 11.31 -1.14
C GLN A 43 -12.59 9.83 -0.77
N ASN A 44 -12.90 8.92 -1.69
CA ASN A 44 -12.65 7.49 -1.49
C ASN A 44 -11.69 6.95 -2.55
N VAL A 45 -10.73 6.13 -2.12
CA VAL A 45 -9.77 5.45 -2.99
C VAL A 45 -9.72 3.97 -2.61
N LEU A 46 -10.28 3.13 -3.47
CA LEU A 46 -10.20 1.67 -3.35
C LEU A 46 -9.03 1.15 -4.17
N ASN A 47 -7.98 0.69 -3.49
CA ASN A 47 -6.84 0.04 -4.12
C ASN A 47 -7.06 -1.48 -4.15
N ILE A 48 -7.06 -2.06 -5.35
CA ILE A 48 -7.06 -3.51 -5.57
C ILE A 48 -5.62 -3.91 -5.89
N GLN A 49 -5.03 -4.78 -5.06
CA GLN A 49 -3.56 -4.93 -5.01
C GLN A 49 -3.05 -6.37 -5.23
N PRO A 50 -3.35 -7.05 -6.36
CA PRO A 50 -2.91 -8.42 -6.54
C PRO A 50 -1.38 -8.56 -6.38
N VAL A 51 -0.96 -9.53 -5.56
CA VAL A 51 0.42 -9.91 -5.35
C VAL A 51 0.61 -11.34 -5.82
N TYR A 52 1.58 -11.54 -6.71
CA TYR A 52 1.87 -12.85 -7.29
C TYR A 52 3.39 -13.15 -7.20
N PRO A 53 3.81 -14.08 -6.34
CA PRO A 53 5.19 -14.54 -6.27
C PRO A 53 5.49 -15.57 -7.37
N ILE A 54 6.60 -15.38 -8.07
CA ILE A 54 7.12 -16.27 -9.11
C ILE A 54 8.49 -16.78 -8.65
N ASP A 55 8.67 -18.10 -8.66
CA ASP A 55 9.96 -18.72 -8.40
C ASP A 55 10.90 -18.47 -9.60
N LEU A 56 11.91 -17.60 -9.45
CA LEU A 56 12.87 -17.31 -10.52
C LEU A 56 14.01 -18.33 -10.60
N SER A 57 14.46 -18.81 -9.44
CA SER A 57 15.52 -19.82 -9.31
C SER A 57 15.37 -20.56 -7.98
N GLU A 58 16.34 -21.40 -7.62
CA GLU A 58 16.39 -22.04 -6.29
C GLU A 58 16.47 -21.02 -5.15
N ASN A 59 17.15 -19.89 -5.37
CA ASN A 59 17.49 -18.93 -4.31
C ASN A 59 16.73 -17.60 -4.39
N TRP A 60 16.04 -17.31 -5.50
CA TRP A 60 15.39 -16.03 -5.75
C TRP A 60 13.93 -16.16 -6.15
N ASN A 61 13.12 -15.22 -5.66
CA ASN A 61 11.74 -14.97 -6.06
C ASN A 61 11.62 -13.62 -6.77
N LEU A 62 10.67 -13.54 -7.70
CA LEU A 62 10.12 -12.31 -8.22
C LEU A 62 8.72 -12.14 -7.64
N VAL A 63 8.51 -11.14 -6.78
CA VAL A 63 7.19 -10.81 -6.27
C VAL A 63 6.64 -9.66 -7.11
N THR A 64 5.65 -9.95 -7.96
CA THR A 64 4.96 -8.91 -8.72
C THR A 64 3.77 -8.38 -7.94
N ARG A 65 3.60 -7.06 -7.97
CA ARG A 65 2.48 -6.35 -7.35
C ARG A 65 1.93 -5.35 -8.35
N ALA A 66 0.62 -5.32 -8.54
CA ALA A 66 -0.06 -4.23 -9.23
C ALA A 66 -1.00 -3.54 -8.25
N ILE A 67 -1.20 -2.23 -8.40
CA ILE A 67 -2.13 -1.43 -7.62
C ILE A 67 -3.06 -0.75 -8.60
N PHE A 68 -4.33 -1.14 -8.58
CA PHE A 68 -5.40 -0.55 -9.38
C PHE A 68 -6.25 0.35 -8.48
N PRO A 69 -6.11 1.68 -8.54
CA PRO A 69 -6.89 2.60 -7.73
C PRO A 69 -8.22 2.93 -8.40
N VAL A 70 -9.34 2.58 -7.75
CA VAL A 70 -10.67 3.09 -8.11
C VAL A 70 -10.97 4.28 -7.22
N VAL A 71 -11.01 5.47 -7.81
CA VAL A 71 -11.09 6.75 -7.11
C VAL A 71 -12.49 7.32 -7.28
N THR A 72 -13.09 7.79 -6.19
CA THR A 72 -14.25 8.69 -6.20
C THR A 72 -13.80 10.06 -5.71
N GLN A 73 -13.65 10.97 -6.66
CA GLN A 73 -13.13 12.31 -6.48
C GLN A 73 -14.27 13.32 -6.33
N PRO A 74 -14.43 13.99 -5.18
CA PRO A 74 -15.40 15.08 -5.04
C PRO A 74 -15.05 16.26 -5.96
N GLY A 75 -16.05 17.09 -6.28
CA GLY A 75 -15.84 18.38 -6.93
C GLY A 75 -15.01 19.33 -6.06
N PHE A 76 -14.08 20.06 -6.67
CA PHE A 76 -13.22 21.06 -6.05
C PHE A 76 -13.83 22.46 -6.05
N VAL A 77 -14.81 22.73 -6.91
CA VAL A 77 -15.50 24.03 -6.94
C VAL A 77 -17.01 23.86 -6.74
N PRO A 78 -17.72 24.87 -6.20
CA PRO A 78 -19.16 24.81 -6.03
C PRO A 78 -19.87 24.47 -7.35
N GLY A 79 -20.82 23.52 -7.31
CA GLY A 79 -21.55 23.07 -8.48
C GLY A 79 -20.84 22.02 -9.35
N GLN A 80 -19.55 21.74 -9.13
CA GLN A 80 -18.85 20.66 -9.84
C GLN A 80 -19.27 19.28 -9.31
N SER A 81 -19.62 18.38 -10.22
CA SER A 81 -19.94 16.98 -9.90
C SER A 81 -18.71 16.18 -9.47
N SER A 82 -18.95 15.10 -8.72
CA SER A 82 -17.93 14.09 -8.43
C SER A 82 -17.61 13.27 -9.68
N THR A 83 -16.36 12.82 -9.79
CA THR A 83 -15.91 11.88 -10.83
C THR A 83 -15.49 10.57 -10.17
N THR A 84 -15.94 9.44 -10.72
CA THR A 84 -15.53 8.11 -10.28
C THR A 84 -14.91 7.36 -11.44
N GLY A 85 -13.78 6.70 -11.22
CA GLY A 85 -13.09 5.96 -12.27
C GLY A 85 -11.80 5.31 -11.79
N LEU A 86 -11.07 4.72 -12.73
CA LEU A 86 -9.73 4.20 -12.49
C LEU A 86 -8.74 5.37 -12.48
N GLY A 87 -7.75 5.34 -11.59
CA GLY A 87 -6.55 6.18 -11.67
C GLY A 87 -5.38 5.43 -12.32
N ASP A 88 -4.18 5.98 -12.19
CA ASP A 88 -2.99 5.34 -12.78
C ASP A 88 -2.59 4.06 -12.03
N THR A 89 -2.20 3.05 -12.80
CA THR A 89 -1.85 1.74 -12.26
C THR A 89 -0.36 1.71 -11.92
N ALA A 90 -0.03 1.41 -10.66
CA ALA A 90 1.36 1.19 -10.26
C ALA A 90 1.69 -0.30 -10.30
N ILE A 91 2.77 -0.69 -10.99
CA ILE A 91 3.26 -2.06 -11.08
C ILE A 91 4.67 -2.10 -10.51
N THR A 92 4.92 -2.98 -9.55
CA THR A 92 6.24 -3.19 -8.93
C THR A 92 6.64 -4.65 -9.08
N ALA A 93 7.91 -4.91 -9.36
CA ALA A 93 8.46 -6.25 -9.39
C ALA A 93 9.66 -6.34 -8.43
N PHE A 94 9.49 -6.98 -7.27
CA PHE A 94 10.55 -7.13 -6.28
C PHE A 94 11.35 -8.41 -6.50
N PHE A 95 12.65 -8.28 -6.70
CA PHE A 95 13.60 -9.38 -6.57
C PHE A 95 13.91 -9.57 -5.09
N SER A 96 13.57 -10.75 -4.55
CA SER A 96 13.77 -11.09 -3.14
C SER A 96 14.45 -12.45 -3.03
N PRO A 97 15.49 -12.60 -2.18
CA PRO A 97 15.99 -13.93 -1.80
C PRO A 97 14.89 -14.76 -1.14
N LYS A 98 14.87 -16.08 -1.38
CA LYS A 98 13.92 -17.00 -0.70
C LYS A 98 14.25 -17.18 0.77
N ALA A 99 15.55 -17.27 1.07
CA ALA A 99 16.05 -17.37 2.43
C ALA A 99 16.30 -15.96 3.00
N PRO A 100 15.91 -15.69 4.26
CA PRO A 100 16.27 -14.44 4.92
C PRO A 100 17.78 -14.23 4.98
N ALA A 101 18.23 -12.99 4.79
CA ALA A 101 19.61 -12.57 5.04
C ALA A 101 19.82 -12.38 6.55
N GLY A 102 20.10 -13.48 7.25
CA GLY A 102 20.16 -13.53 8.70
C GLY A 102 18.77 -13.33 9.31
N LYS A 103 18.49 -12.15 9.87
CA LYS A 103 17.18 -11.81 10.46
C LYS A 103 16.35 -10.87 9.59
N TRP A 104 16.83 -10.57 8.39
CA TRP A 104 16.24 -9.59 7.48
C TRP A 104 15.67 -10.28 6.24
N ILE A 105 14.48 -9.86 5.86
CA ILE A 105 13.85 -10.16 4.57
C ILE A 105 13.89 -8.85 3.79
N TRP A 106 14.29 -8.90 2.53
CA TRP A 106 14.41 -7.71 1.72
C TRP A 106 14.10 -8.01 0.27
N GLY A 107 13.67 -6.98 -0.46
CA GLY A 107 13.49 -7.04 -1.90
C GLY A 107 13.73 -5.68 -2.52
N ALA A 108 14.19 -5.69 -3.77
CA ALA A 108 14.41 -4.47 -4.54
C ALA A 108 13.95 -4.70 -5.98
N GLY A 109 13.51 -3.66 -6.66
CA GLY A 109 13.25 -3.76 -8.09
C GLY A 109 12.52 -2.58 -8.69
N PRO A 110 12.21 -2.65 -9.99
CA PRO A 110 11.59 -1.54 -10.70
C PRO A 110 10.14 -1.34 -10.27
N VAL A 111 9.70 -0.10 -10.38
CA VAL A 111 8.29 0.30 -10.38
C VAL A 111 7.98 1.04 -11.67
N ALA A 112 6.79 0.82 -12.22
CA ALA A 112 6.22 1.59 -13.31
C ALA A 112 4.87 2.15 -12.87
N LEU A 113 4.59 3.39 -13.25
CA LEU A 113 3.27 4.00 -13.19
C LEU A 113 2.75 4.06 -14.63
N VAL A 114 1.59 3.46 -14.85
CA VAL A 114 0.97 3.30 -16.15
C VAL A 114 -0.26 4.22 -16.20
N PRO A 115 -0.39 5.09 -17.23
CA PRO A 115 -1.51 6.03 -17.37
C PRO A 115 -2.78 5.30 -17.78
N THR A 116 -3.40 4.63 -16.81
CA THR A 116 -4.67 3.89 -16.98
C THR A 116 -5.87 4.69 -16.51
N ALA A 117 -5.65 5.94 -16.06
CA ALA A 117 -6.73 6.77 -15.54
C ALA A 117 -7.84 6.94 -16.59
N THR A 118 -9.09 6.82 -16.15
CA THR A 118 -10.26 6.99 -17.04
C THR A 118 -10.70 8.45 -17.15
N SER A 119 -10.02 9.35 -16.46
CA SER A 119 -10.26 10.79 -16.47
C SER A 119 -9.02 11.52 -15.97
N ASP A 120 -8.71 12.66 -16.58
CA ASP A 120 -7.60 13.55 -16.23
C ASP A 120 -7.69 14.09 -14.78
N ARG A 121 -8.84 13.92 -14.11
CA ARG A 121 -9.01 14.27 -12.69
C ARG A 121 -8.51 13.19 -11.73
N LEU A 122 -8.13 12.02 -12.23
CA LEU A 122 -7.87 10.80 -11.43
C LEU A 122 -6.45 10.25 -11.61
N GLY A 123 -5.64 10.83 -12.49
CA GLY A 123 -4.26 10.42 -12.77
C GLY A 123 -3.49 11.55 -13.42
N PHE A 124 -2.23 11.28 -13.71
CA PHE A 124 -1.31 12.22 -14.35
C PHE A 124 -1.35 12.14 -15.88
N ASP A 125 -1.91 11.05 -16.44
CA ASP A 125 -1.87 10.73 -17.88
C ASP A 125 -0.45 10.55 -18.45
N GLU A 126 0.54 10.36 -17.57
CA GLU A 126 1.95 10.21 -17.92
C GLU A 126 2.52 8.85 -17.51
N TRP A 127 3.54 8.38 -18.24
CA TRP A 127 4.28 7.19 -17.87
C TRP A 127 5.36 7.52 -16.86
N GLY A 128 5.33 6.80 -15.74
CA GLY A 128 6.38 6.88 -14.73
C GLY A 128 7.20 5.60 -14.63
N VAL A 129 8.49 5.72 -14.33
CA VAL A 129 9.33 4.58 -13.93
C VAL A 129 10.21 4.95 -12.74
N GLY A 130 10.63 3.95 -11.99
CA GLY A 130 11.62 4.16 -10.95
C GLY A 130 11.96 2.92 -10.16
N GLY A 131 12.35 3.12 -8.90
CA GLY A 131 12.89 2.08 -8.04
C GLY A 131 12.08 1.90 -6.77
N SER A 132 11.94 0.66 -6.33
CA SER A 132 11.37 0.31 -5.03
C SER A 132 12.30 -0.60 -4.24
N PHE A 133 12.30 -0.40 -2.92
CA PHE A 133 13.07 -1.21 -1.98
C PHE A 133 12.22 -1.50 -0.75
N VAL A 134 12.25 -2.73 -0.26
CA VAL A 134 11.59 -3.14 0.98
C VAL A 134 12.56 -3.93 1.85
N ALA A 135 12.53 -3.67 3.15
CA ALA A 135 13.25 -4.46 4.13
C ALA A 135 12.40 -4.62 5.40
N LEU A 136 12.38 -5.82 5.96
CA LEU A 136 11.64 -6.12 7.17
C LEU A 136 12.30 -7.22 8.01
N THR A 137 11.86 -7.32 9.25
CA THR A 137 12.20 -8.40 10.17
C THR A 137 10.93 -8.94 10.83
N MET A 138 10.88 -10.24 11.02
CA MET A 138 9.79 -10.95 11.68
C MET A 138 10.37 -11.65 12.91
N ARG A 139 10.24 -11.05 14.10
CA ARG A 139 10.84 -11.58 15.34
C ARG A 139 9.78 -11.75 16.42
N GLY A 140 9.51 -13.00 16.79
CA GLY A 140 8.45 -13.31 17.74
C GLY A 140 7.11 -12.77 17.24
N PRO A 141 6.37 -11.98 18.02
CA PRO A 141 5.08 -11.43 17.60
C PRO A 141 5.20 -10.24 16.62
N TRP A 142 6.41 -9.72 16.38
CA TRP A 142 6.61 -8.49 15.63
C TRP A 142 6.84 -8.73 14.14
N VAL A 143 6.20 -7.90 13.31
CA VAL A 143 6.57 -7.67 11.91
C VAL A 143 6.85 -6.18 11.72
N ILE A 144 8.12 -5.84 11.49
CA ILE A 144 8.56 -4.44 11.40
C ILE A 144 9.36 -4.25 10.12
N GLY A 145 9.05 -3.23 9.35
CA GLY A 145 9.78 -2.94 8.13
C GLY A 145 9.50 -1.57 7.54
N SER A 146 10.12 -1.34 6.39
CA SER A 146 9.92 -0.15 5.57
C SER A 146 9.99 -0.50 4.09
N LEU A 147 9.14 0.16 3.31
CA LEU A 147 9.11 0.12 1.86
C LEU A 147 9.27 1.55 1.34
N PHE A 148 10.23 1.74 0.46
CA PHE A 148 10.51 2.98 -0.24
C PHE A 148 10.23 2.79 -1.71
N SER A 149 9.68 3.81 -2.36
CA SER A 149 9.48 3.84 -3.80
C SER A 149 9.64 5.27 -4.29
N ASN A 150 10.35 5.47 -5.39
CA ASN A 150 10.35 6.74 -6.10
C ASN A 150 10.03 6.47 -7.57
N VAL A 151 9.12 7.26 -8.13
CA VAL A 151 8.72 7.23 -9.54
C VAL A 151 9.04 8.58 -10.15
N TRP A 152 9.67 8.56 -11.31
CA TRP A 152 9.95 9.72 -12.14
C TRP A 152 9.18 9.61 -13.45
N ASP A 153 8.77 10.74 -13.98
CA ASP A 153 8.25 10.83 -15.33
C ASP A 153 9.30 10.45 -16.37
N VAL A 154 8.84 9.77 -17.42
CA VAL A 154 9.63 9.43 -18.60
C VAL A 154 8.88 9.71 -19.90
N SER A 155 7.71 10.34 -19.81
CA SER A 155 7.01 10.82 -20.97
C SER A 155 7.79 11.93 -21.69
N ALA A 156 7.57 12.05 -23.00
CA ALA A 156 8.23 13.06 -23.83
C ALA A 156 7.45 14.39 -23.91
N ASP A 157 6.25 14.42 -23.32
CA ASP A 157 5.34 15.56 -23.36
C ASP A 157 5.60 16.49 -22.16
N SER A 158 5.35 17.79 -22.36
CA SER A 158 5.60 18.84 -21.34
C SER A 158 4.45 18.94 -20.31
N GLY A 159 3.85 17.81 -19.96
CA GLY A 159 2.68 17.69 -19.09
C GLY A 159 3.01 17.86 -17.61
N ASP A 160 2.17 17.29 -16.74
CA ASP A 160 2.42 17.26 -15.30
C ASP A 160 3.60 16.32 -15.00
N GLU A 161 4.78 16.89 -14.73
CA GLU A 161 5.96 16.11 -14.37
C GLU A 161 5.72 15.28 -13.10
N ILE A 162 6.08 13.99 -13.16
CA ILE A 162 5.99 13.06 -12.04
C ILE A 162 7.35 12.98 -11.35
N ASN A 163 7.37 13.31 -10.07
CA ASN A 163 8.47 12.94 -9.19
C ASN A 163 7.91 12.65 -7.81
N LEU A 164 7.48 11.40 -7.62
CA LEU A 164 6.71 10.98 -6.47
C LEU A 164 7.50 9.97 -5.64
N PHE A 165 7.85 10.40 -4.43
CA PHE A 165 8.41 9.54 -3.40
C PHE A 165 7.31 9.01 -2.49
N THR A 166 7.40 7.73 -2.13
CA THR A 166 6.61 7.13 -1.06
C THR A 166 7.51 6.36 -0.10
N TRP A 167 7.20 6.49 1.19
CA TRP A 167 7.78 5.70 2.25
C TRP A 167 6.67 5.15 3.14
N GLN A 168 6.52 3.84 3.12
CA GLN A 168 5.65 3.12 4.04
C GLN A 168 6.49 2.42 5.08
N TYR A 169 6.47 2.90 6.32
CA TYR A 169 6.89 2.05 7.44
C TYR A 169 5.71 1.20 7.89
N PHE A 170 5.98 0.02 8.42
CA PHE A 170 4.95 -0.83 8.99
C PHE A 170 5.45 -1.50 10.26
N VAL A 171 4.60 -1.47 11.28
CA VAL A 171 4.84 -2.08 12.59
C VAL A 171 3.58 -2.84 12.95
N ASN A 172 3.71 -4.16 13.09
CA ASN A 172 2.63 -5.03 13.50
C ASN A 172 3.02 -5.83 14.74
N TYR A 173 2.10 -5.94 15.69
CA TYR A 173 2.22 -6.80 16.86
C TYR A 173 1.11 -7.84 16.84
N ASN A 174 1.49 -9.11 16.70
CA ASN A 174 0.57 -10.23 16.57
C ASN A 174 0.29 -10.87 17.93
N PHE A 175 -0.99 -11.00 18.25
CA PHE A 175 -1.48 -11.75 19.40
C PHE A 175 -1.86 -13.18 18.98
N PRO A 176 -2.04 -14.10 19.94
CA PRO A 176 -2.69 -15.37 19.67
C PRO A 176 -4.06 -15.20 19.01
N SER A 177 -4.52 -16.26 18.35
CA SER A 177 -5.84 -16.32 17.69
C SER A 177 -6.03 -15.32 16.52
N GLY A 178 -4.93 -14.84 15.92
CA GLY A 178 -4.93 -14.08 14.66
C GLY A 178 -5.22 -12.58 14.78
N TRP A 179 -5.44 -12.06 15.98
CA TRP A 179 -5.57 -10.62 16.19
C TRP A 179 -4.21 -9.93 16.15
N TYR A 180 -4.18 -8.69 15.68
CA TYR A 180 -2.95 -7.88 15.69
C TYR A 180 -3.24 -6.38 15.80
N LEU A 181 -2.28 -5.64 16.38
CA LEU A 181 -2.20 -4.19 16.22
C LEU A 181 -1.32 -3.86 15.02
N THR A 182 -1.63 -2.77 14.33
CA THR A 182 -0.89 -2.33 13.14
C THR A 182 -0.77 -0.82 13.07
N SER A 183 0.38 -0.35 12.61
CA SER A 183 0.58 1.01 12.11
C SER A 183 1.36 0.89 10.81
N SER A 184 0.78 1.36 9.71
CA SER A 184 1.38 1.29 8.37
C SER A 184 1.09 2.51 7.50
N PRO A 185 1.32 3.74 8.01
CA PRO A 185 1.07 4.94 7.22
C PRO A 185 2.02 5.00 6.02
N ILE A 186 1.58 5.74 5.00
CA ILE A 186 2.36 5.97 3.79
C ILE A 186 2.67 7.45 3.76
N ILE A 187 3.94 7.79 3.99
CA ILE A 187 4.46 9.13 3.83
C ILE A 187 4.72 9.35 2.34
N THR A 188 4.34 10.51 1.82
CA THR A 188 4.55 10.85 0.40
C THR A 188 5.26 12.19 0.27
N ALA A 189 6.10 12.32 -0.75
CA ALA A 189 6.59 13.61 -1.22
C ALA A 189 6.38 13.74 -2.73
N ASN A 190 5.67 14.78 -3.15
CA ASN A 190 5.66 15.22 -4.54
C ASN A 190 6.75 16.29 -4.71
N TRP A 191 7.86 15.92 -5.34
CA TRP A 191 9.00 16.82 -5.48
C TRP A 191 8.75 18.00 -6.42
N GLU A 192 7.79 17.84 -7.36
CA GLU A 192 7.36 18.89 -8.28
C GLU A 192 6.43 19.91 -7.62
N ALA A 193 5.87 19.58 -6.45
CA ALA A 193 5.11 20.54 -5.67
C ALA A 193 6.02 21.57 -4.98
N SER A 194 5.48 22.78 -4.78
CA SER A 194 6.08 23.82 -3.92
C SER A 194 6.44 23.28 -2.54
N SER A 195 7.42 23.90 -1.87
CA SER A 195 7.92 23.45 -0.55
C SER A 195 6.80 23.16 0.45
N ASP A 196 5.79 24.03 0.47
CA ASP A 196 4.70 24.01 1.44
C ASP A 196 3.58 23.02 1.06
N ASN A 197 3.69 22.38 -0.11
CA ASN A 197 2.74 21.38 -0.60
C ASN A 197 3.42 20.05 -0.93
N ARG A 198 4.68 19.88 -0.55
CA ARG A 198 5.50 18.74 -0.94
C ARG A 198 5.09 17.47 -0.22
N TRP A 199 4.85 17.56 1.08
CA TRP A 199 4.78 16.40 1.96
C TRP A 199 3.35 16.06 2.36
N THR A 200 3.08 14.76 2.51
CA THR A 200 1.97 14.26 3.32
C THR A 200 2.52 13.27 4.33
N ILE A 201 2.32 13.55 5.62
CA ILE A 201 2.87 12.77 6.72
C ILE A 201 1.73 12.31 7.63
N PRO A 202 1.22 11.08 7.45
CA PRO A 202 0.22 10.51 8.33
C PRO A 202 0.84 9.84 9.56
N PHE A 203 0.18 9.99 10.70
CA PHE A 203 0.41 9.16 11.88
C PHE A 203 -0.88 8.53 12.38
N GLY A 204 -0.77 7.31 12.87
CA GLY A 204 -1.92 6.56 13.38
C GLY A 204 -1.70 5.06 13.29
N GLY A 205 -2.78 4.32 13.28
CA GLY A 205 -2.76 2.87 13.29
C GLY A 205 -4.14 2.30 13.54
N GLY A 206 -4.17 1.04 13.93
CA GLY A 206 -5.40 0.34 14.22
C GLY A 206 -5.15 -1.12 14.52
N PHE A 207 -6.10 -1.95 14.13
CA PHE A 207 -6.09 -3.37 14.46
C PHE A 207 -6.63 -4.18 13.29
N GLY A 208 -6.30 -5.46 13.30
CA GLY A 208 -6.84 -6.41 12.34
C GLY A 208 -6.92 -7.81 12.91
N LYS A 209 -7.49 -8.69 12.09
CA LYS A 209 -7.68 -10.09 12.41
C LYS A 209 -7.52 -10.95 11.16
N ILE A 210 -6.77 -12.03 11.33
CA ILE A 210 -6.68 -13.14 10.38
C ILE A 210 -7.64 -14.22 10.86
N PHE A 211 -8.46 -14.73 9.95
CA PHE A 211 -9.38 -15.84 10.22
C PHE A 211 -9.72 -16.56 8.90
N ASN A 212 -10.45 -17.67 9.00
CA ASN A 212 -10.89 -18.42 7.83
C ASN A 212 -12.39 -18.19 7.58
N ILE A 213 -12.77 -17.94 6.33
CA ILE A 213 -14.15 -18.07 5.84
C ILE A 213 -14.23 -19.39 5.09
N GLY A 214 -14.80 -20.41 5.74
CA GLY A 214 -14.73 -21.78 5.24
C GLY A 214 -13.26 -22.24 5.15
N ARG A 215 -12.79 -22.54 3.94
CA ARG A 215 -11.38 -22.92 3.67
C ARG A 215 -10.50 -21.76 3.25
N GLN A 216 -11.06 -20.57 3.06
CA GLN A 216 -10.35 -19.41 2.53
C GLN A 216 -9.82 -18.56 3.70
N PRO A 217 -8.49 -18.45 3.87
CA PRO A 217 -7.93 -17.54 4.85
C PRO A 217 -8.10 -16.09 4.36
N VAL A 218 -8.46 -15.22 5.29
CA VAL A 218 -8.72 -13.80 5.06
C VAL A 218 -8.09 -12.95 6.15
N ASN A 219 -7.60 -11.79 5.73
CA ASN A 219 -7.17 -10.72 6.63
C ASN A 219 -8.15 -9.56 6.57
N VAL A 220 -8.55 -9.02 7.72
CA VAL A 220 -9.36 -7.81 7.81
C VAL A 220 -8.69 -6.83 8.77
N SER A 221 -8.56 -5.56 8.39
CA SER A 221 -8.10 -4.51 9.31
C SER A 221 -8.80 -3.18 9.12
N LEU A 222 -8.84 -2.41 10.20
CA LEU A 222 -9.32 -1.05 10.24
C LEU A 222 -8.26 -0.18 10.92
N GLN A 223 -7.92 0.93 10.27
CA GLN A 223 -6.85 1.83 10.69
C GLN A 223 -7.32 3.28 10.52
N TYR A 224 -6.87 4.16 11.39
CA TYR A 224 -7.09 5.60 11.30
C TYR A 224 -5.75 6.32 11.26
N TYR A 225 -5.64 7.32 10.39
CA TYR A 225 -4.46 8.16 10.23
C TYR A 225 -4.86 9.63 10.22
N HIS A 226 -4.07 10.46 10.90
CA HIS A 226 -4.17 11.91 10.84
C HIS A 226 -2.90 12.47 10.18
N ASN A 227 -3.08 13.35 9.19
CA ASN A 227 -1.97 13.98 8.50
C ASN A 227 -1.49 15.19 9.31
N VAL A 228 -0.29 15.09 9.88
CA VAL A 228 0.34 16.20 10.63
C VAL A 228 0.99 17.22 9.70
N GLU A 229 1.27 16.81 8.48
CA GLU A 229 1.73 17.63 7.36
C GLU A 229 0.95 17.17 6.12
N LYS A 230 0.47 18.11 5.32
CA LYS A 230 -0.28 17.85 4.09
C LYS A 230 -0.22 19.06 3.16
N PRO A 231 -0.43 18.86 1.85
CA PRO A 231 -0.70 19.97 0.94
C PRO A 231 -1.98 20.72 1.35
N ASN A 232 -2.12 21.97 0.90
CA ASN A 232 -3.26 22.84 1.22
C ASN A 232 -4.63 22.17 0.98
N PHE A 233 -4.71 21.31 -0.04
CA PHE A 233 -5.94 20.61 -0.43
C PHE A 233 -5.88 19.10 -0.15
N GLY A 234 -4.86 18.62 0.56
CA GLY A 234 -4.81 17.26 1.06
C GLY A 234 -5.84 17.03 2.16
N ALA A 235 -6.18 15.75 2.40
CA ALA A 235 -7.07 15.34 3.47
C ALA A 235 -6.45 15.59 4.87
N ASP A 236 -7.28 15.92 5.86
CA ASP A 236 -6.83 16.03 7.26
C ASP A 236 -6.61 14.67 7.89
N SER A 237 -7.46 13.69 7.54
CA SER A 237 -7.40 12.36 8.10
C SER A 237 -7.95 11.30 7.15
N GLN A 238 -7.66 10.04 7.46
CA GLN A 238 -8.00 8.90 6.63
C GLN A 238 -8.42 7.72 7.50
N TRP A 239 -9.57 7.14 7.17
CA TRP A 239 -9.89 5.76 7.56
C TRP A 239 -9.40 4.82 6.47
N ARG A 240 -8.71 3.75 6.87
CA ARG A 240 -8.25 2.69 5.97
C ARG A 240 -8.84 1.36 6.41
N PHE A 241 -9.69 0.81 5.56
CA PHE A 241 -10.21 -0.54 5.69
C PHE A 241 -9.49 -1.46 4.70
N VAL A 242 -9.02 -2.61 5.16
CA VAL A 242 -8.36 -3.62 4.32
C VAL A 242 -9.08 -4.95 4.47
N PHE A 243 -9.43 -5.55 3.34
CA PHE A 243 -9.88 -6.94 3.24
C PHE A 243 -8.95 -7.67 2.27
N THR A 244 -8.29 -8.74 2.69
CA THR A 244 -7.34 -9.48 1.85
C THR A 244 -7.73 -10.94 1.75
N LEU A 245 -7.82 -11.44 0.52
CA LEU A 245 -7.86 -12.87 0.23
C LEU A 245 -6.43 -13.42 0.20
N LEU A 246 -6.16 -14.47 0.98
CA LEU A 246 -4.85 -15.09 1.10
C LEU A 246 -4.86 -16.49 0.48
N TYR A 247 -3.92 -16.78 -0.39
CA TYR A 247 -3.80 -18.07 -1.06
C TYR A 247 -2.44 -18.69 -0.71
N PRO A 248 -2.29 -19.22 0.52
CA PRO A 248 -1.08 -19.93 0.92
C PRO A 248 -0.87 -21.15 0.00
N LYS A 249 0.40 -21.45 -0.28
CA LYS A 249 0.79 -22.62 -1.09
C LYS A 249 0.46 -23.93 -0.38
#